data_AF-A0A7Y2ZFU4-F1
#
_entry.id   AF-A0A7Y2ZFU4-F1
#
_cell.length_a   1.000
_cell.length_b   1.000
_cell.length_c   1.000
_cell.angle_alpha   90.00
_cell.angle_beta   90.00
_cell.angle_gamma   90.00
#
_symmetry.space_group_name_H-M   'P 1'
#
loop_
_entity.id
_entity.type
_entity.pdbx_description
1 polymer ?
#
loop_
_entity_poly.entity_id
_entity_poly.type
_entity_poly.pdbx_seq_one_letter_code
_entity_poly.pdbx_strand_id
1 'polypeptide(L)'
;MDRDTPFDWGEHTLDEGSEFCLGLGPLTLRFARRSGEIRIAHHHEDPATEGEEPEWTRWAPMPDWSGVIRLRPSFPDRLVVVKPDQDFWLMKGARARVYLRVPLHVVIEAVGPRTRALLRVPTMTLTDTWWGTSEEGELGYGLDTRGRRELRDDVFEEHLAICPLHLENPSDDDLHVDRIALRVAHLSLFRDGDRLWSDNTRVRYLGEDAGSRIDMSGNAPEETASAELLAGPEDPRARGFSARTFARLRSSIEGLL
;
A
#
# COMPACT_ATOMS: atom_id res chain seq x y z
N MET A 1 -17.56 -6.48 -17.78
CA MET A 1 -17.47 -7.46 -16.68
C MET A 1 -18.24 -6.86 -15.52
N ASP A 2 -19.19 -7.58 -14.95
CA ASP A 2 -20.08 -7.08 -13.91
C ASP A 2 -19.23 -6.69 -12.67
N ARG A 3 -19.18 -5.39 -12.33
CA ARG A 3 -18.25 -4.82 -11.32
C ARG A 3 -18.75 -4.96 -9.87
N ASP A 4 -19.84 -5.70 -9.65
CA ASP A 4 -20.52 -5.82 -8.35
C ASP A 4 -20.06 -7.03 -7.49
N THR A 5 -19.16 -7.88 -7.99
CA THR A 5 -18.57 -8.95 -7.17
C THR A 5 -17.23 -8.51 -6.60
N PRO A 6 -17.07 -8.41 -5.26
CA PRO A 6 -15.82 -8.02 -4.64
C PRO A 6 -14.71 -9.02 -5.01
N PHE A 7 -13.49 -8.52 -5.18
CA PHE A 7 -12.33 -9.38 -5.43
C PHE A 7 -12.19 -10.45 -4.35
N ASP A 8 -12.13 -11.71 -4.80
CA ASP A 8 -12.10 -12.87 -3.92
C ASP A 8 -10.66 -13.19 -3.49
N TRP A 9 -10.28 -12.67 -2.33
CA TRP A 9 -9.02 -13.03 -1.67
C TRP A 9 -9.08 -14.46 -1.13
N GLY A 10 -7.95 -15.16 -1.12
CA GLY A 10 -7.85 -16.52 -0.60
C GLY A 10 -7.49 -17.53 -1.67
N GLU A 11 -8.04 -18.73 -1.56
CA GLU A 11 -7.61 -19.88 -2.35
C GLU A 11 -8.49 -20.09 -3.59
N HIS A 12 -7.83 -20.30 -4.72
CA HIS A 12 -8.44 -20.56 -6.02
C HIS A 12 -7.88 -21.86 -6.59
N THR A 13 -8.75 -22.79 -6.96
CA THR A 13 -8.33 -24.03 -7.65
C THR A 13 -7.94 -23.73 -9.10
N LEU A 14 -6.81 -24.27 -9.53
CA LEU A 14 -6.28 -24.15 -10.89
C LEU A 14 -6.08 -25.54 -11.49
N ASP A 15 -7.17 -26.08 -12.04
CA ASP A 15 -7.23 -27.38 -12.69
C ASP A 15 -6.56 -27.38 -14.07
N GLU A 16 -6.10 -28.54 -14.53
CA GLU A 16 -5.48 -28.65 -15.85
C GLU A 16 -6.48 -28.23 -16.95
N GLY A 17 -6.06 -27.33 -17.84
CA GLY A 17 -6.89 -26.78 -18.90
C GLY A 17 -7.82 -25.63 -18.45
N SER A 18 -7.84 -25.29 -17.16
CA SER A 18 -8.61 -24.15 -16.65
C SER A 18 -7.93 -22.82 -16.92
N GLU A 19 -8.77 -21.79 -17.07
CA GLU A 19 -8.37 -20.39 -17.13
C GLU A 19 -9.45 -19.53 -16.46
N PHE A 20 -9.02 -18.55 -15.69
CA PHE A 20 -9.91 -17.55 -15.11
C PHE A 20 -9.22 -16.19 -15.00
N CYS A 21 -10.03 -15.16 -14.79
CA CYS A 21 -9.61 -13.77 -14.73
C CYS A 21 -10.22 -13.12 -13.49
N LEU A 22 -9.44 -12.28 -12.80
CA LEU A 22 -9.88 -11.51 -11.64
C LEU A 22 -9.48 -10.04 -11.84
N GLY A 23 -10.39 -9.12 -11.53
CA GLY A 23 -10.13 -7.67 -11.55
C GLY A 23 -10.13 -7.09 -10.15
N LEU A 24 -9.19 -6.19 -9.85
CA LEU A 24 -9.07 -5.48 -8.59
C LEU A 24 -8.66 -4.03 -8.86
N GLY A 25 -9.64 -3.12 -8.88
CA GLY A 25 -9.40 -1.75 -9.34
C GLY A 25 -8.82 -1.72 -10.76
N PRO A 26 -7.70 -1.03 -11.01
CA PRO A 26 -7.10 -0.98 -12.34
C PRO A 26 -6.30 -2.25 -12.70
N LEU A 27 -6.10 -3.19 -11.78
CA LEU A 27 -5.36 -4.41 -12.03
C LEU A 27 -6.29 -5.53 -12.55
N THR A 28 -5.90 -6.16 -13.65
CA THR A 28 -6.45 -7.44 -14.11
C THR A 28 -5.40 -8.54 -13.97
N LEU A 29 -5.76 -9.65 -13.34
CA LEU A 29 -4.95 -10.86 -13.24
C LEU A 29 -5.59 -11.99 -14.04
N ARG A 30 -4.80 -12.70 -14.83
CA ARG A 30 -5.23 -13.91 -15.55
C ARG A 30 -4.42 -15.10 -15.09
N PHE A 31 -5.10 -16.20 -14.87
CA PHE A 31 -4.54 -17.45 -14.41
C PHE A 31 -4.90 -18.54 -15.38
N ALA A 32 -3.93 -19.37 -15.76
CA ALA A 32 -4.19 -20.55 -16.55
C ALA A 32 -3.29 -21.70 -16.12
N ARG A 33 -3.78 -22.92 -16.26
CA ARG A 33 -2.93 -24.12 -16.18
C ARG A 33 -2.98 -24.90 -17.47
N ARG A 34 -1.82 -25.06 -18.09
CA ARG A 34 -1.68 -25.70 -19.41
C ARG A 34 -0.39 -26.49 -19.48
N SER A 35 -0.48 -27.74 -19.93
CA SER A 35 0.65 -28.65 -20.03
C SER A 35 1.38 -28.83 -18.69
N GLY A 36 0.62 -28.83 -17.59
CA GLY A 36 1.15 -28.93 -16.23
C GLY A 36 1.83 -27.68 -15.68
N GLU A 37 1.85 -26.55 -16.42
CA GLU A 37 2.45 -25.30 -15.97
C GLU A 37 1.41 -24.37 -15.33
N ILE A 38 1.83 -23.63 -14.30
CA ILE A 38 1.11 -22.46 -13.81
C ILE A 38 1.48 -21.28 -14.71
N ARG A 39 0.48 -20.57 -15.23
CA ARG A 39 0.67 -19.36 -16.04
C ARG A 39 -0.08 -18.21 -15.42
N ILE A 40 0.59 -17.07 -15.29
CA ILE A 40 0.03 -15.84 -14.74
C ILE A 40 0.38 -14.70 -15.68
N ALA A 41 -0.64 -13.92 -16.04
CA ALA A 41 -0.46 -12.65 -16.70
C ALA A 41 -1.14 -11.55 -15.88
N HIS A 42 -0.65 -10.33 -15.99
CA HIS A 42 -1.25 -9.18 -15.34
C HIS A 42 -1.19 -7.96 -16.26
N HIS A 43 -2.16 -7.08 -16.12
CA HIS A 43 -2.26 -5.83 -16.87
C HIS A 43 -2.94 -4.77 -15.99
N HIS A 44 -2.43 -3.55 -16.06
CA HIS A 44 -3.04 -2.37 -15.46
C HIS A 44 -3.78 -1.61 -16.54
N GLU A 45 -5.06 -1.28 -16.34
CA GLU A 45 -5.88 -0.53 -17.32
C GLU A 45 -5.09 0.64 -17.92
N ASP A 46 -4.59 0.45 -19.15
CA ASP A 46 -3.84 1.43 -19.93
C ASP A 46 -4.37 1.41 -21.37
N PRO A 47 -5.04 2.50 -21.82
CA PRO A 47 -5.58 2.61 -23.17
C PRO A 47 -4.55 2.32 -24.28
N ALA A 48 -3.25 2.52 -24.01
CA ALA A 48 -2.20 2.28 -24.98
C ALA A 48 -1.97 0.78 -25.30
N THR A 49 -2.40 -0.12 -24.42
CA THR A 49 -2.19 -1.58 -24.54
C THR A 49 -3.51 -2.35 -24.74
N GLU A 50 -4.60 -1.63 -25.03
CA GLU A 50 -5.91 -2.20 -25.25
C GLU A 50 -5.90 -3.11 -26.50
N GLY A 51 -6.16 -4.41 -26.29
CA GLY A 51 -6.20 -5.42 -27.36
C GLY A 51 -4.91 -6.21 -27.58
N GLU A 52 -3.85 -5.95 -26.81
CA GLU A 52 -2.64 -6.78 -26.83
C GLU A 52 -2.88 -8.16 -26.19
N GLU A 53 -2.19 -9.19 -26.69
CA GLU A 53 -2.20 -10.50 -26.04
C GLU A 53 -1.45 -10.43 -24.69
N PRO A 54 -1.98 -11.06 -23.62
CA PRO A 54 -1.34 -11.01 -22.32
C PRO A 54 0.04 -11.67 -22.32
N GLU A 55 1.04 -10.98 -21.78
CA GLU A 55 2.36 -11.57 -21.54
C GLU A 55 2.29 -12.55 -20.35
N TRP A 56 2.43 -13.84 -20.64
CA TRP A 56 2.36 -14.89 -19.63
C TRP A 56 3.74 -15.16 -19.02
N THR A 57 3.84 -14.99 -17.71
CA THR A 57 4.92 -15.61 -16.94
C THR A 57 4.52 -17.05 -16.59
N ARG A 58 5.48 -17.98 -16.63
CA ARG A 58 5.24 -19.42 -16.56
C ARG A 58 6.11 -20.07 -15.49
N TRP A 59 5.53 -21.01 -14.75
CA TRP A 59 6.24 -21.82 -13.75
C TRP A 59 5.90 -23.29 -13.94
N ALA A 60 6.93 -24.15 -13.85
CA ALA A 60 6.72 -25.56 -13.57
C ALA A 60 6.44 -25.70 -12.07
N PRO A 61 5.26 -26.20 -11.65
CA PRO A 61 4.92 -26.36 -10.25
C PRO A 61 5.78 -27.44 -9.60
N MET A 62 5.93 -27.35 -8.27
CA MET A 62 6.57 -28.41 -7.50
C MET A 62 5.72 -29.70 -7.52
N PRO A 63 6.32 -30.89 -7.33
CA PRO A 63 5.57 -32.14 -7.28
C PRO A 63 4.49 -32.20 -6.19
N ASP A 64 4.68 -31.44 -5.10
CA ASP A 64 3.77 -31.37 -3.95
C ASP A 64 2.82 -30.15 -4.00
N TRP A 65 2.74 -29.46 -5.13
CA TRP A 65 1.73 -28.42 -5.34
C TRP A 65 0.33 -29.04 -5.34
N SER A 66 -0.60 -28.43 -4.60
CA SER A 66 -1.95 -28.92 -4.39
C SER A 66 -2.92 -28.67 -5.56
N GLY A 67 -2.50 -27.92 -6.59
CA GLY A 67 -3.39 -27.41 -7.62
C GLY A 67 -4.09 -26.10 -7.24
N VAL A 68 -3.77 -25.53 -6.07
CA VAL A 68 -4.38 -24.29 -5.57
C VAL A 68 -3.38 -23.13 -5.64
N ILE A 69 -3.87 -21.97 -6.06
CA ILE A 69 -3.18 -20.68 -5.89
C ILE A 69 -3.84 -19.90 -4.76
N ARG A 70 -3.06 -19.18 -3.96
CA ARG A 70 -3.57 -18.27 -2.93
C ARG A 70 -3.25 -16.83 -3.29
N LEU A 71 -4.26 -15.98 -3.21
CA LEU A 71 -4.16 -14.54 -3.39
C LEU A 71 -4.27 -13.89 -2.02
N ARG A 72 -3.25 -13.13 -1.63
CA ARG A 72 -3.30 -12.34 -0.40
C ARG A 72 -2.93 -10.88 -0.69
N PRO A 73 -3.54 -9.93 0.00
CA PRO A 73 -3.12 -8.54 -0.09
C PRO A 73 -1.84 -8.32 0.71
N SER A 74 -1.16 -7.23 0.36
CA SER A 74 -0.01 -6.72 1.10
C SER A 74 0.18 -5.24 0.80
N PHE A 75 0.78 -4.51 1.73
CA PHE A 75 1.28 -3.18 1.42
C PHE A 75 2.49 -3.25 0.47
N PRO A 76 2.83 -2.13 -0.20
CA PRO A 76 4.10 -1.99 -0.89
C PRO A 76 5.30 -2.30 0.02
N ASP A 77 6.40 -2.73 -0.58
CA ASP A 77 7.64 -3.10 0.11
C ASP A 77 8.56 -1.92 0.43
N ARG A 78 8.20 -0.71 -0.01
CA ARG A 78 8.90 0.55 0.26
C ARG A 78 7.98 1.56 0.91
N LEU A 79 8.55 2.63 1.48
CA LEU A 79 7.76 3.77 1.96
C LEU A 79 6.96 4.39 0.81
N VAL A 80 5.82 4.96 1.15
CA VAL A 80 4.96 5.66 0.20
C VAL A 80 4.93 7.14 0.56
N VAL A 81 5.31 8.00 -0.39
CA VAL A 81 5.28 9.46 -0.28
C VAL A 81 3.98 9.97 -0.86
N VAL A 82 3.18 10.63 -0.03
CA VAL A 82 1.85 11.14 -0.38
C VAL A 82 1.81 12.65 -0.16
N LYS A 83 1.14 13.37 -1.07
CA LYS A 83 0.80 14.79 -0.86
C LYS A 83 -0.57 14.90 -0.21
N PRO A 84 -0.79 15.81 0.76
CA PRO A 84 -2.14 16.09 1.23
C PRO A 84 -2.97 16.75 0.11
N ASP A 85 -4.29 16.74 0.27
CA ASP A 85 -5.18 17.38 -0.71
C ASP A 85 -4.91 18.89 -0.80
N GLN A 86 -4.74 19.50 0.36
CA GLN A 86 -4.23 20.85 0.52
C GLN A 86 -3.11 20.82 1.54
N ASP A 87 -2.01 21.51 1.24
CA ASP A 87 -0.94 21.75 2.19
C ASP A 87 -1.51 22.47 3.41
N PHE A 88 -0.99 22.15 4.59
CA PHE A 88 -1.46 22.78 5.83
C PHE A 88 -0.34 22.91 6.85
N TRP A 89 -0.52 23.84 7.77
CA TRP A 89 0.38 24.02 8.90
C TRP A 89 -0.16 23.29 10.12
N LEU A 90 0.64 22.36 10.66
CA LEU A 90 0.42 21.77 11.96
C LEU A 90 1.12 22.64 13.00
N MET A 91 0.37 23.55 13.61
CA MET A 91 0.90 24.49 14.59
C MET A 91 1.54 23.77 15.79
N LYS A 92 2.48 24.45 16.45
CA LYS A 92 3.04 24.03 17.73
C LYS A 92 1.94 23.62 18.72
N GLY A 93 2.09 22.44 19.30
CA GLY A 93 1.16 21.85 20.27
C GLY A 93 -0.11 21.26 19.64
N ALA A 94 -0.35 21.44 18.34
CA ALA A 94 -1.56 20.99 17.68
C ALA A 94 -1.52 19.49 17.32
N ARG A 95 -2.71 18.96 17.05
CA ARG A 95 -2.93 17.60 16.57
C ARG A 95 -3.81 17.61 15.33
N ALA A 96 -3.63 16.60 14.51
CA ALA A 96 -4.23 16.50 13.20
C ALA A 96 -4.52 15.03 12.87
N ARG A 97 -5.61 14.77 12.14
CA ARG A 97 -5.86 13.45 11.55
C ARG A 97 -5.89 13.54 10.03
N VAL A 98 -5.15 12.66 9.37
CA VAL A 98 -5.06 12.56 7.91
C VAL A 98 -5.31 11.11 7.53
N TYR A 99 -6.03 10.89 6.44
CA TYR A 99 -6.30 9.58 5.88
C TYR A 99 -5.60 9.47 4.54
N LEU A 100 -4.70 8.50 4.43
CA LEU A 100 -4.00 8.18 3.19
C LEU A 100 -4.67 6.98 2.53
N ARG A 101 -4.71 6.93 1.20
CA ARG A 101 -5.32 5.83 0.43
C ARG A 101 -4.23 5.09 -0.31
N VAL A 102 -3.68 4.04 0.29
CA VAL A 102 -2.50 3.35 -0.22
C VAL A 102 -2.93 2.15 -1.08
N PRO A 103 -2.51 2.06 -2.35
CA PRO A 103 -2.76 0.88 -3.17
C PRO A 103 -1.99 -0.32 -2.65
N LEU A 104 -2.62 -1.48 -2.73
CA LEU A 104 -2.04 -2.73 -2.25
C LEU A 104 -1.29 -3.45 -3.37
N HIS A 105 -0.49 -4.46 -3.00
CA HIS A 105 0.01 -5.47 -3.91
C HIS A 105 -0.74 -6.78 -3.68
N VAL A 106 -1.03 -7.50 -4.77
CA VAL A 106 -1.50 -8.89 -4.74
C VAL A 106 -0.28 -9.79 -4.69
N VAL A 107 -0.13 -10.56 -3.62
CA VAL A 107 0.84 -11.67 -3.58
C VAL A 107 0.14 -12.93 -4.02
N ILE A 108 0.70 -13.56 -5.05
CA ILE A 108 0.19 -14.79 -5.64
C ILE A 108 1.11 -15.93 -5.23
N GLU A 109 0.54 -16.94 -4.58
CA GLU A 109 1.28 -18.04 -4.00
C GLU A 109 0.80 -19.39 -4.55
N ALA A 110 1.71 -20.33 -4.82
CA ALA A 110 1.38 -21.73 -5.06
C ALA A 110 1.26 -22.47 -3.72
N VAL A 111 0.09 -23.08 -3.47
CA VAL A 111 -0.20 -23.77 -2.21
C VAL A 111 0.26 -25.24 -2.27
N GLY A 112 1.04 -25.65 -1.28
CA GLY A 112 1.48 -27.03 -1.05
C GLY A 112 1.92 -27.17 0.42
N PRO A 113 2.62 -28.25 0.79
CA PRO A 113 3.19 -28.42 2.14
C PRO A 113 4.03 -27.22 2.59
N ARG A 114 4.73 -26.59 1.64
CA ARG A 114 5.32 -25.26 1.80
C ARG A 114 4.79 -24.34 0.71
N THR A 115 4.00 -23.35 1.12
CA THR A 115 3.48 -22.32 0.22
C THR A 115 4.65 -21.50 -0.35
N ARG A 116 4.61 -21.17 -1.65
CA ARG A 116 5.65 -20.38 -2.32
C ARG A 116 5.06 -19.19 -3.06
N ALA A 117 5.60 -18.00 -2.82
CA ALA A 117 5.27 -16.83 -3.64
C ALA A 117 5.79 -17.02 -5.07
N LEU A 118 4.91 -16.78 -6.04
CA LEU A 118 5.23 -16.77 -7.47
C LEU A 118 5.47 -15.35 -7.97
N LEU A 119 4.55 -14.44 -7.62
CA LEU A 119 4.57 -13.04 -8.00
C LEU A 119 4.05 -12.16 -6.89
N ARG A 120 4.49 -10.90 -6.89
CA ARG A 120 3.88 -9.79 -6.17
C ARG A 120 3.58 -8.72 -7.20
N VAL A 121 2.31 -8.42 -7.41
CA VAL A 121 1.85 -7.51 -8.47
C VAL A 121 1.21 -6.28 -7.81
N PRO A 122 1.65 -5.05 -8.10
CA PRO A 122 1.00 -3.87 -7.57
C PRO A 122 -0.41 -3.75 -8.15
N THR A 123 -1.37 -3.28 -7.35
CA THR A 123 -2.72 -2.97 -7.89
C THR A 123 -2.71 -1.74 -8.76
N MET A 124 -1.80 -0.80 -8.50
CA MET A 124 -1.57 0.40 -9.31
C MET A 124 -0.06 0.64 -9.45
N THR A 125 0.40 0.95 -10.65
CA THR A 125 1.80 1.34 -10.89
C THR A 125 2.10 2.66 -10.21
N LEU A 126 3.08 2.66 -9.31
CA LEU A 126 3.54 3.85 -8.61
C LEU A 126 4.84 4.36 -9.21
N THR A 127 5.09 5.66 -9.05
CA THR A 127 6.34 6.28 -9.54
C THR A 127 7.43 6.12 -8.49
N ASP A 128 8.65 5.72 -8.89
CA ASP A 128 9.79 5.72 -7.97
C ASP A 128 10.13 7.15 -7.52
N THR A 129 10.39 7.32 -6.23
CA THR A 129 10.78 8.61 -5.66
C THR A 129 11.87 8.45 -4.62
N TRP A 130 12.62 9.53 -4.38
CA TRP A 130 13.66 9.58 -3.37
C TRP A 130 13.23 10.46 -2.21
N TRP A 131 13.14 9.88 -1.01
CA TRP A 131 12.74 10.58 0.20
C TRP A 131 13.95 10.93 1.07
N GLY A 132 14.29 12.22 1.14
CA GLY A 132 15.44 12.71 1.91
C GLY A 132 16.33 13.65 1.09
N THR A 133 17.55 13.88 1.57
CA THR A 133 18.59 14.59 0.79
C THR A 133 19.23 13.62 -0.20
N SER A 134 19.99 14.12 -1.17
CA SER A 134 20.69 13.26 -2.14
C SER A 134 21.70 12.28 -1.51
N GLU A 135 22.25 12.63 -0.34
CA GLU A 135 23.24 11.82 0.38
C GLU A 135 22.62 10.94 1.46
N GLU A 136 21.50 11.38 2.03
CA GLU A 136 20.78 10.71 3.12
C GLU A 136 19.30 10.65 2.78
N GLY A 137 18.90 9.55 2.15
CA GLY A 137 17.51 9.32 1.79
C GLY A 137 17.21 7.85 1.57
N GLU A 138 15.94 7.60 1.28
CA GLU A 138 15.38 6.27 1.12
C GLU A 138 14.55 6.22 -0.16
N LEU A 139 14.70 5.14 -0.92
CA LEU A 139 13.86 4.89 -2.08
C LEU A 139 12.44 4.57 -1.63
N GLY A 140 11.47 5.19 -2.28
CA GLY A 140 10.05 5.00 -2.01
C GLY A 140 9.22 5.11 -3.27
N TYR A 141 7.90 5.06 -3.07
CA TYR A 141 6.92 5.25 -4.12
C TYR A 141 6.20 6.57 -3.94
N GLY A 142 6.17 7.40 -4.99
CA GLY A 142 5.30 8.56 -5.07
C GLY A 142 3.88 8.15 -5.39
N LEU A 143 2.93 8.65 -4.61
CA LEU A 143 1.52 8.37 -4.78
C LEU A 143 0.79 9.62 -5.28
N ASP A 144 0.05 9.46 -6.38
CA ASP A 144 -0.73 10.55 -6.97
C ASP A 144 -2.08 10.78 -6.26
N THR A 145 -2.52 9.83 -5.43
CA THR A 145 -3.68 10.05 -4.57
C THR A 145 -3.35 11.04 -3.45
N ARG A 146 -4.35 11.81 -3.04
CA ARG A 146 -4.19 12.89 -2.06
C ARG A 146 -4.62 12.44 -0.66
N GLY A 147 -3.84 12.80 0.35
CA GLY A 147 -4.18 12.61 1.75
C GLY A 147 -5.32 13.53 2.18
N ARG A 148 -6.39 12.97 2.77
CA ARG A 148 -7.61 13.70 3.11
C ARG A 148 -7.75 13.94 4.61
N ARG A 149 -8.42 15.02 4.99
CA ARG A 149 -8.73 15.35 6.39
C ARG A 149 -10.02 14.70 6.90
N GLU A 150 -10.88 14.29 5.97
CA GLU A 150 -12.19 13.72 6.23
C GLU A 150 -12.33 12.42 5.43
N LEU A 151 -13.04 11.46 6.01
CA LEU A 151 -13.50 10.26 5.32
C LEU A 151 -14.90 10.53 4.75
N ARG A 152 -15.08 10.24 3.47
CA ARG A 152 -16.35 10.29 2.77
C ARG A 152 -16.49 8.98 1.99
N ASP A 153 -17.70 8.52 1.71
CA ASP A 153 -17.88 7.20 1.11
C ASP A 153 -17.23 7.05 -0.28
N ASP A 154 -17.00 8.16 -1.01
CA ASP A 154 -16.29 8.18 -2.30
C ASP A 154 -14.80 7.79 -2.20
N VAL A 155 -14.25 7.66 -1.00
CA VAL A 155 -12.82 7.35 -0.80
C VAL A 155 -12.55 5.85 -0.67
N PHE A 156 -13.55 5.00 -0.63
CA PHE A 156 -13.35 3.56 -0.52
C PHE A 156 -13.29 2.94 -1.91
N GLU A 157 -12.18 2.27 -2.20
CA GLU A 157 -11.99 1.48 -3.42
C GLU A 157 -11.36 0.16 -3.00
N GLU A 158 -11.80 -0.95 -3.58
CA GLU A 158 -11.42 -2.32 -3.20
C GLU A 158 -9.91 -2.60 -3.24
N HIS A 159 -9.15 -1.82 -4.00
CA HIS A 159 -7.71 -1.96 -4.17
C HIS A 159 -6.87 -1.00 -3.30
N LEU A 160 -7.53 -0.10 -2.57
CA LEU A 160 -6.90 0.92 -1.72
C LEU A 160 -7.21 0.65 -0.25
N ALA A 161 -6.16 0.57 0.57
CA ALA A 161 -6.30 0.58 2.02
C ALA A 161 -6.32 2.03 2.55
N ILE A 162 -7.29 2.32 3.41
CA ILE A 162 -7.32 3.57 4.17
C ILE A 162 -6.35 3.48 5.34
N CYS A 163 -5.38 4.38 5.38
CA CYS A 163 -4.35 4.45 6.41
C CYS A 163 -4.52 5.69 7.29
N PRO A 164 -5.12 5.57 8.49
CA PRO A 164 -5.28 6.70 9.40
C PRO A 164 -3.95 7.12 10.03
N LEU A 165 -3.61 8.41 9.88
CA LEU A 165 -2.45 9.05 10.47
C LEU A 165 -2.87 10.11 11.49
N HIS A 166 -2.50 9.90 12.75
CA HIS A 166 -2.61 10.88 13.82
C HIS A 166 -1.30 11.65 13.97
N LEU A 167 -1.31 12.89 13.52
CA LEU A 167 -0.16 13.79 13.58
C LEU A 167 -0.21 14.61 14.87
N GLU A 168 0.92 14.71 15.55
CA GLU A 168 1.09 15.56 16.72
C GLU A 168 2.36 16.38 16.57
N ASN A 169 2.28 17.66 16.88
CA ASN A 169 3.44 18.54 16.89
C ASN A 169 3.78 19.00 18.31
N PRO A 170 4.50 18.18 19.11
CA PRO A 170 5.04 18.61 20.40
C PRO A 170 6.31 19.46 20.29
N SER A 171 6.80 19.78 19.08
CA SER A 171 8.02 20.58 18.91
C SER A 171 7.77 22.06 19.22
N ASP A 172 8.81 22.89 19.09
CA ASP A 172 8.73 24.33 19.30
C ASP A 172 8.40 25.14 18.05
N ASP A 173 8.26 24.50 16.89
CA ASP A 173 8.04 25.13 15.58
C ASP A 173 6.74 24.67 14.91
N ASP A 174 6.12 25.54 14.11
CA ASP A 174 5.03 25.13 13.23
C ASP A 174 5.56 24.25 12.08
N LEU A 175 4.88 23.13 11.83
CA LEU A 175 5.24 22.19 10.77
C LEU A 175 4.40 22.45 9.52
N HIS A 176 5.04 22.77 8.40
CA HIS A 176 4.38 22.76 7.10
C HIS A 176 4.28 21.31 6.58
N VAL A 177 3.06 20.84 6.35
CA VAL A 177 2.79 19.50 5.83
C VAL A 177 2.42 19.62 4.34
N ASP A 178 3.41 19.37 3.48
CA ASP A 178 3.25 19.34 2.01
C ASP A 178 3.44 17.91 1.44
N ARG A 179 4.15 17.05 2.16
CA ARG A 179 4.41 15.64 1.84
C ARG A 179 4.56 14.82 3.10
N ILE A 180 4.09 13.58 3.02
CA ILE A 180 4.12 12.60 4.11
C ILE A 180 4.75 11.32 3.59
N ALA A 181 5.84 10.87 4.20
CA ALA A 181 6.40 9.55 3.98
C ALA A 181 5.83 8.53 4.98
N LEU A 182 4.94 7.67 4.49
CA LEU A 182 4.35 6.58 5.26
C LEU A 182 5.16 5.29 5.07
N ARG A 183 5.62 4.70 6.17
CA ARG A 183 6.32 3.41 6.15
C ARG A 183 5.34 2.24 6.21
N VAL A 184 4.76 1.93 5.06
CA VAL A 184 3.65 0.97 4.94
C VAL A 184 4.05 -0.49 5.24
N ALA A 185 5.33 -0.86 5.10
CA ALA A 185 5.82 -2.21 5.40
C ALA A 185 5.60 -2.65 6.86
N HIS A 186 5.42 -1.69 7.77
CA HIS A 186 5.21 -1.95 9.20
C HIS A 186 3.73 -1.96 9.60
N LEU A 187 2.81 -1.70 8.66
CA LEU A 187 1.37 -1.63 8.92
C LEU A 187 0.72 -3.00 8.85
N SER A 188 -0.29 -3.21 9.70
CA SER A 188 -1.21 -4.34 9.56
C SER A 188 -2.35 -3.96 8.62
N LEU A 189 -2.93 -4.93 7.91
CA LEU A 189 -4.07 -4.74 7.01
C LEU A 189 -5.31 -5.44 7.57
N PHE A 190 -6.41 -4.71 7.63
CA PHE A 190 -7.71 -5.15 8.12
C PHE A 190 -8.77 -5.01 7.04
N ARG A 191 -9.83 -5.80 7.17
CA ARG A 191 -11.04 -5.73 6.33
C ARG A 191 -12.27 -5.51 7.20
N ASP A 192 -13.07 -4.50 6.88
CA ASP A 192 -14.38 -4.26 7.48
C ASP A 192 -15.41 -4.20 6.34
N GLY A 193 -16.13 -5.30 6.12
CA GLY A 193 -16.95 -5.48 4.91
C GLY A 193 -16.11 -5.55 3.64
N ASP A 194 -16.35 -4.62 2.71
CA ASP A 194 -15.59 -4.41 1.47
C ASP A 194 -14.44 -3.40 1.62
N ARG A 195 -14.32 -2.76 2.77
CA ARG A 195 -13.34 -1.69 3.02
C ARG A 195 -12.05 -2.25 3.60
N LEU A 196 -10.93 -1.75 3.10
CA LEU A 196 -9.60 -2.12 3.56
C LEU A 196 -8.99 -0.98 4.39
N TRP A 197 -8.34 -1.35 5.50
CA TRP A 197 -7.82 -0.40 6.47
C TRP A 197 -6.43 -0.81 6.95
N SER A 198 -5.54 0.15 7.19
CA SER A 198 -4.38 -0.10 8.04
C SER A 198 -4.74 0.03 9.51
N ASP A 199 -3.83 -0.36 10.40
CA ASP A 199 -3.88 0.09 11.79
C ASP A 199 -3.65 1.61 11.91
N ASN A 200 -4.02 2.18 13.07
CA ASN A 200 -3.73 3.58 13.36
C ASN A 200 -2.21 3.82 13.48
N THR A 201 -1.72 4.82 12.74
CA THR A 201 -0.33 5.32 12.86
C THR A 201 -0.31 6.66 13.58
N ARG A 202 0.42 6.74 14.69
CA ARG A 202 0.70 8.00 15.38
C ARG A 202 2.08 8.51 15.00
N VAL A 203 2.15 9.77 14.59
CA VAL A 203 3.39 10.46 14.21
C VAL A 203 3.56 11.67 15.11
N ARG A 204 4.62 11.67 15.91
CA ARG A 204 5.03 12.81 16.73
C ARG A 204 6.21 13.50 16.09
N TYR A 205 5.99 14.71 15.59
CA TYR A 205 7.06 15.53 15.02
C TYR A 205 7.91 16.15 16.15
N LEU A 206 9.23 15.90 16.12
CA LEU A 206 10.17 16.33 17.17
C LEU A 206 11.07 17.48 16.74
N GLY A 207 10.78 18.11 15.59
CA GLY A 207 11.64 19.11 14.96
C GLY A 207 12.41 18.54 13.77
N GLU A 208 13.03 19.41 12.99
CA GLU A 208 13.68 19.07 11.72
C GLU A 208 14.84 18.07 11.91
N ASP A 209 15.74 18.36 12.85
CA ASP A 209 16.92 17.53 13.10
C ASP A 209 16.57 16.19 13.77
N ALA A 210 15.60 16.20 14.69
CA ALA A 210 15.19 15.01 15.43
C ALA A 210 14.23 14.11 14.64
N GLY A 211 13.60 14.64 13.59
CA GLY A 211 12.65 13.93 12.74
C GLY A 211 11.33 13.64 13.44
N SER A 212 10.83 12.42 13.32
CA SER A 212 9.54 12.01 13.88
C SER A 212 9.66 10.68 14.61
N ARG A 213 8.91 10.55 15.71
CA ARG A 213 8.65 9.26 16.35
C ARG A 213 7.33 8.70 15.81
N ILE A 214 7.38 7.46 15.33
CA ILE A 214 6.25 6.77 14.71
C ILE A 214 5.89 5.59 15.58
N ASP A 215 4.62 5.50 15.95
CA ASP A 215 4.04 4.39 16.71
C ASP A 215 2.84 3.84 15.92
N MET A 216 2.86 2.54 15.62
CA MET A 216 1.78 1.84 14.92
C MET A 216 1.05 0.95 15.92
N SER A 217 -0.28 1.04 15.92
CA SER A 217 -1.07 0.44 17.00
C SER A 217 -1.19 -1.08 16.92
N GLY A 218 -1.03 -1.68 15.72
CA GLY A 218 -1.31 -3.09 15.47
C GLY A 218 -2.78 -3.48 15.62
N ASN A 219 -3.69 -2.52 15.79
CA ASN A 219 -5.12 -2.74 16.00
C ASN A 219 -5.91 -2.03 14.90
N ALA A 220 -7.08 -2.58 14.57
CA ALA A 220 -7.99 -1.96 13.62
C ALA A 220 -8.36 -0.52 14.06
N PRO A 221 -8.61 0.40 13.12
CA PRO A 221 -9.03 1.75 13.44
C PRO A 221 -10.37 1.81 14.17
N GLU A 222 -10.57 2.84 14.98
CA GLU A 222 -11.80 3.07 15.75
C GLU A 222 -13.02 3.32 14.84
N GLU A 223 -12.79 3.69 13.60
CA GLU A 223 -13.81 3.88 12.55
C GLU A 223 -14.42 2.57 12.06
N THR A 224 -13.75 1.45 12.32
CA THR A 224 -14.22 0.14 11.88
C THR A 224 -15.18 -0.45 12.90
N ALA A 225 -16.26 -1.07 12.42
CA ALA A 225 -17.27 -1.66 13.29
C ALA A 225 -16.95 -3.10 13.64
N SER A 226 -16.43 -3.88 12.68
CA SER A 226 -16.15 -5.31 12.83
C SER A 226 -14.97 -5.74 11.96
N ALA A 227 -13.88 -4.97 12.01
CA ALA A 227 -12.69 -5.25 11.24
C ALA A 227 -12.02 -6.58 11.64
N GLU A 228 -11.69 -7.38 10.63
CA GLU A 228 -10.91 -8.61 10.75
C GLU A 228 -9.49 -8.37 10.24
N LEU A 229 -8.50 -9.00 10.89
CA LEU A 229 -7.12 -8.95 10.41
C LEU A 229 -7.00 -9.78 9.12
N LEU A 230 -6.61 -9.12 8.03
CA LEU A 230 -6.43 -9.75 6.72
C LEU A 230 -4.96 -10.12 6.47
N ALA A 231 -4.03 -9.26 6.88
CA ALA A 231 -2.60 -9.53 6.84
C ALA A 231 -1.85 -8.77 7.95
N GLY A 232 -0.85 -9.40 8.55
CA GLY A 232 0.09 -8.71 9.45
C GLY A 232 1.12 -7.86 8.67
N PRO A 233 1.98 -7.13 9.39
CA PRO A 233 3.03 -6.32 8.76
C PRO A 233 4.08 -7.22 8.09
N GLU A 234 4.56 -6.78 6.92
CA GLU A 234 5.62 -7.48 6.18
C GLU A 234 6.97 -7.36 6.91
N ASP A 235 7.23 -6.23 7.58
CA ASP A 235 8.36 -6.03 8.50
C ASP A 235 7.85 -5.60 9.89
N PRO A 236 7.56 -6.55 10.80
CA PRO A 236 7.04 -6.25 12.12
C PRO A 236 8.04 -5.47 13.00
N ARG A 237 7.61 -4.34 13.55
CA ARG A 237 8.38 -3.57 14.53
C ARG A 237 7.81 -3.76 15.94
N ALA A 238 8.63 -4.20 16.89
CA ALA A 238 8.17 -4.48 18.26
C ALA A 238 7.84 -3.23 19.09
N ARG A 239 8.31 -2.04 18.68
CA ARG A 239 8.12 -0.75 19.37
C ARG A 239 8.15 0.39 18.36
N GLY A 240 7.65 1.56 18.75
CA GLY A 240 7.80 2.78 17.96
C GLY A 240 9.24 3.07 17.59
N PHE A 241 9.44 3.66 16.42
CA PHE A 241 10.73 3.90 15.81
C PHE A 241 10.85 5.36 15.34
N SER A 242 12.07 5.82 15.11
CA SER A 242 12.35 7.17 14.62
C SER A 242 12.62 7.15 13.13
N ALA A 243 12.03 8.10 12.40
CA ALA A 243 12.29 8.32 10.98
C ALA A 243 11.89 9.76 10.59
N ARG A 244 12.34 10.22 9.41
CA ARG A 244 11.83 11.47 8.82
C ARG A 244 10.51 11.19 8.11
N THR A 245 9.39 11.68 8.66
CA THR A 245 8.06 11.58 8.02
C THR A 245 7.73 12.79 7.14
N PHE A 246 8.30 13.95 7.45
CA PHE A 246 8.08 15.20 6.73
C PHE A 246 9.40 15.72 6.16
N ALA A 247 9.33 16.35 5.01
CA ALA A 247 10.48 17.00 4.38
C ALA A 247 10.24 18.51 4.36
N ARG A 248 11.27 19.32 4.67
CA ARG A 248 11.27 20.72 4.26
C ARG A 248 11.91 20.84 2.90
N LEU A 249 11.27 21.58 1.98
CA LEU A 249 11.99 22.22 0.89
C LEU A 249 12.87 23.30 1.52
N ARG A 250 14.19 23.14 1.48
CA ARG A 250 15.08 24.31 1.61
C ARG A 250 14.82 25.17 0.38
N SER A 251 14.13 26.29 0.54
CA SER A 251 14.11 27.31 -0.50
C SER A 251 15.52 27.88 -0.59
N SER A 252 16.30 27.42 -1.57
CA SER A 252 17.51 28.12 -1.99
C SER A 252 17.11 29.41 -2.68
N ILE A 253 16.77 30.43 -1.89
CA ILE A 253 16.80 31.84 -2.32
C ILE A 253 17.61 32.60 -1.27
N GLU A 254 18.90 32.30 -1.21
CA GLU A 254 19.91 33.24 -0.72
C GLU A 254 21.08 33.15 -1.69
N GLY A 255 21.29 34.21 -2.47
CA GLY A 255 22.44 34.34 -3.36
C GLY A 255 22.15 34.93 -4.74
N LEU A 256 21.36 36.01 -4.84
CA LEU A 256 21.38 36.92 -5.98
C LEU A 256 20.92 38.32 -5.52
N LEU A 257 21.76 38.96 -4.72
CA LEU A 257 21.89 40.42 -4.60
C LEU A 257 23.38 40.76 -4.50
#